data_AF-A0A838R7U0-F1
#
_entry.id   AF-A0A838R7U0-F1
#
_cell.length_a   1.000
_cell.length_b   1.000
_cell.length_c   1.000
_cell.angle_alpha   90.00
_cell.angle_beta   90.00
_cell.angle_gamma   90.00
#
_symmetry.space_group_name_H-M   'P 1'
#
loop_
_entity.id
_entity.type
_entity.pdbx_description
1 polymer ?
#
loop_
_entity_poly.entity_id
_entity_poly.type
_entity_poly.pdbx_seq_one_letter_code
_entity_poly.pdbx_strand_id
1 'polypeptide(L)'
;MKRSIVRLFAGSGLLLAALSSAATAQEYMKPTKQHEEMAHEEGVWDAEVTMWMAPDAEPVKSKAVETNKMLGKMWLMSSFEGEIAGETFSGRSALGYDPLKKKYVGGWVDTMSPFMMSMTGDYDANTHTLTMMGEGTDCMTGKNMQTKMVTRYEGEDAKTFEMHKPVEGEAGKWWKVMEIKYTRQK
;
A
#
# COMPACT_ATOMS: atom_id res chain seq x y z
N MET A 1 12.48 -76.18 7.22
CA MET A 1 12.93 -74.96 7.93
C MET A 1 12.38 -73.76 7.17
N LYS A 2 11.38 -73.05 7.72
CA LYS A 2 10.63 -71.98 7.04
C LYS A 2 11.44 -70.67 7.03
N ARG A 3 11.61 -70.03 5.87
CA ARG A 3 12.09 -68.63 5.77
C ARG A 3 10.88 -67.71 5.82
N SER A 4 10.79 -66.87 6.85
CA SER A 4 9.73 -65.87 6.98
C SER A 4 10.18 -64.55 6.33
N ILE A 5 9.34 -64.02 5.46
CA ILE A 5 9.45 -62.69 4.84
C ILE A 5 8.82 -61.69 5.80
N VAL A 6 9.55 -60.67 6.23
CA VAL A 6 8.96 -59.46 6.84
C VAL A 6 9.02 -58.36 5.78
N ARG A 7 7.85 -57.92 5.31
CA ARG A 7 7.69 -56.79 4.39
C ARG A 7 7.74 -55.48 5.17
N LEU A 8 8.62 -54.58 4.74
CA LEU A 8 8.61 -53.15 5.09
C LEU A 8 7.33 -52.50 4.53
N PHE A 9 6.59 -51.77 5.34
CA PHE A 9 5.66 -50.73 4.87
C PHE A 9 5.94 -49.45 5.67
N ALA A 10 6.68 -48.53 5.06
CA ALA A 10 6.79 -47.15 5.51
C ALA A 10 7.04 -46.27 4.27
N GLY A 11 5.98 -45.92 3.54
CA GLY A 11 6.11 -45.13 2.30
C GLY A 11 4.95 -44.18 1.98
N SER A 12 3.79 -44.26 2.67
CA SER A 12 2.61 -43.46 2.28
C SER A 12 2.46 -42.10 2.97
N GLY A 13 3.20 -41.80 4.04
CA GLY A 13 3.01 -40.54 4.80
C GLY A 13 3.63 -39.30 4.14
N LEU A 14 4.79 -39.46 3.48
CA LEU A 14 5.54 -38.36 2.88
C LEU A 14 4.94 -37.85 1.56
N LEU A 15 4.29 -38.73 0.78
CA LEU A 15 3.67 -38.33 -0.48
C LEU A 15 2.40 -37.47 -0.27
N LEU A 16 1.57 -37.78 0.74
CA LEU A 16 0.36 -37.00 1.03
C LEU A 16 0.68 -35.59 1.57
N ALA A 17 1.72 -35.44 2.38
CA ALA A 17 2.11 -34.14 2.95
C ALA A 17 2.75 -33.19 1.92
N ALA A 18 3.48 -33.72 0.92
CA ALA A 18 4.07 -32.91 -0.14
C ALA A 18 3.01 -32.43 -1.17
N LEU A 19 1.97 -33.23 -1.43
CA LEU A 19 0.88 -32.83 -2.32
C LEU A 19 -0.02 -31.75 -1.69
N SER A 20 -0.26 -31.80 -0.37
CA SER A 20 -1.09 -30.81 0.33
C SER A 20 -0.39 -29.45 0.50
N SER A 21 0.92 -29.41 0.74
CA SER A 21 1.69 -28.17 0.84
C SER A 21 1.86 -27.44 -0.50
N ALA A 22 2.01 -28.18 -1.60
CA ALA A 22 2.07 -27.60 -2.94
C ALA A 22 0.72 -26.99 -3.37
N ALA A 23 -0.40 -27.66 -3.07
CA ALA A 23 -1.74 -27.16 -3.37
C ALA A 23 -2.07 -25.87 -2.61
N THR A 24 -1.75 -25.81 -1.32
CA THR A 24 -1.96 -24.61 -0.48
C THR A 24 -1.06 -23.44 -0.91
N ALA A 25 0.22 -23.69 -1.22
CA ALA A 25 1.11 -22.67 -1.76
C ALA A 25 0.59 -22.11 -3.11
N GLN A 26 0.00 -22.96 -3.94
CA GLN A 26 -0.56 -22.55 -5.24
C GLN A 26 -1.82 -21.68 -5.10
N GLU A 27 -2.58 -21.79 -4.01
CA GLU A 27 -3.71 -20.90 -3.75
C GLU A 27 -3.27 -19.50 -3.34
N TYR A 28 -2.24 -19.36 -2.49
CA TYR A 28 -1.73 -18.04 -2.08
C TYR A 28 -1.02 -17.27 -3.20
N MET A 29 -0.62 -17.95 -4.27
CA MET A 29 0.00 -17.33 -5.45
C MET A 29 -1.02 -16.88 -6.51
N LYS A 30 -2.32 -17.06 -6.28
CA LYS A 30 -3.36 -16.56 -7.20
C LYS A 30 -3.79 -15.15 -6.79
N PRO A 31 -4.01 -14.24 -7.76
CA PRO A 31 -4.63 -12.95 -7.48
C PRO A 31 -5.98 -13.16 -6.77
N THR A 32 -6.26 -12.30 -5.81
CA THR A 32 -7.53 -12.26 -5.09
C THR A 32 -8.39 -11.13 -5.65
N LYS A 33 -9.66 -11.07 -5.23
CA LYS A 33 -10.54 -9.95 -5.57
C LYS A 33 -9.94 -8.57 -5.23
N GLN A 34 -9.22 -8.45 -4.11
CA GLN A 34 -8.55 -7.20 -3.72
C GLN A 34 -7.44 -6.80 -4.70
N HIS A 35 -6.74 -7.77 -5.29
CA HIS A 35 -5.74 -7.51 -6.32
C HIS A 35 -6.40 -7.04 -7.62
N GLU A 36 -7.56 -7.60 -7.97
CA GLU A 36 -8.36 -7.18 -9.13
C GLU A 36 -8.92 -5.77 -8.94
N GLU A 37 -9.47 -5.47 -7.75
CA GLU A 37 -9.98 -4.13 -7.41
C GLU A 37 -8.88 -3.07 -7.41
N MET A 38 -7.69 -3.41 -6.93
CA MET A 38 -6.54 -2.49 -6.97
C MET A 38 -6.13 -2.11 -8.41
N ALA A 39 -6.38 -2.98 -9.40
CA ALA A 39 -6.02 -2.71 -10.78
C ALA A 39 -6.82 -1.54 -11.40
N HIS A 40 -7.94 -1.12 -10.79
CA HIS A 40 -8.66 0.09 -11.20
C HIS A 40 -7.83 1.37 -11.08
N GLU A 41 -6.77 1.36 -10.27
CA GLU A 41 -5.85 2.49 -10.13
C GLU A 41 -4.91 2.69 -11.32
N GLU A 42 -4.75 1.67 -12.18
CA GLU A 42 -3.85 1.73 -13.33
C GLU A 42 -4.22 2.88 -14.28
N GLY A 43 -3.23 3.63 -14.73
CA GLY A 43 -3.43 4.80 -15.59
C GLY A 43 -2.57 5.99 -15.16
N VAL A 44 -2.91 7.15 -15.74
CA VAL A 44 -2.24 8.42 -15.44
C VAL A 44 -3.26 9.35 -14.79
N TRP A 45 -2.86 10.01 -13.71
CA TRP A 45 -3.69 10.86 -12.89
C TRP A 45 -3.04 12.23 -12.70
N ASP A 46 -3.79 13.28 -13.00
CA ASP A 46 -3.43 14.63 -12.60
C ASP A 46 -3.69 14.80 -11.10
N ALA A 47 -2.73 15.37 -10.38
CA ALA A 47 -2.79 15.57 -8.93
C ALA A 47 -2.73 17.06 -8.58
N GLU A 48 -3.76 17.53 -7.89
CA GLU A 48 -3.74 18.84 -7.21
C GLU A 48 -3.40 18.65 -5.74
N VAL A 49 -2.20 19.05 -5.35
CA VAL A 49 -1.65 18.84 -4.01
C VAL A 49 -1.86 20.08 -3.16
N THR A 50 -2.39 19.90 -1.96
CA THR A 50 -2.51 20.92 -0.92
C THR A 50 -1.83 20.43 0.34
N MET A 51 -0.94 21.23 0.93
CA MET A 51 -0.10 20.82 2.06
C MET A 51 -0.12 21.85 3.17
N TRP A 52 -0.22 21.39 4.43
CA TRP A 52 -0.27 22.23 5.62
C TRP A 52 0.94 21.95 6.50
N MET A 53 1.73 22.99 6.79
CA MET A 53 2.97 22.87 7.59
C MET A 53 2.73 22.87 9.10
N ALA A 54 1.58 23.40 9.54
CA ALA A 54 1.11 23.38 10.91
C ALA A 54 -0.42 23.38 10.92
N PRO A 55 -1.07 22.97 12.03
CA PRO A 55 -2.49 23.20 12.23
C PRO A 55 -2.82 24.69 12.00
N ASP A 56 -3.90 24.96 11.26
CA ASP A 56 -4.41 26.31 10.97
C ASP A 56 -3.49 27.23 10.14
N ALA A 57 -2.37 26.73 9.60
CA ALA A 57 -1.52 27.48 8.67
C ALA A 57 -2.16 27.59 7.28
N GLU A 58 -1.83 28.66 6.54
CA GLU A 58 -2.18 28.78 5.12
C GLU A 58 -1.53 27.64 4.33
N PRO A 59 -2.28 26.94 3.46
CA PRO A 59 -1.75 25.81 2.73
C PRO A 59 -0.88 26.24 1.55
N VAL A 60 0.11 25.41 1.24
CA VAL A 60 0.87 25.49 -0.01
C VAL A 60 0.23 24.56 -1.03
N LYS A 61 0.02 25.05 -2.25
CA LYS A 61 -0.57 24.30 -3.36
C LYS A 61 0.46 24.03 -4.46
N SER A 62 0.39 22.86 -5.04
CA SER A 62 1.21 22.47 -6.19
C SER A 62 0.47 21.46 -7.07
N LYS A 63 1.09 21.12 -8.21
CA LYS A 63 0.58 20.12 -9.14
C LYS A 63 1.60 19.00 -9.33
N ALA A 64 1.10 17.81 -9.60
CA ALA A 64 1.88 16.63 -9.89
C ALA A 64 1.13 15.71 -10.83
N VAL A 65 1.81 14.66 -11.29
CA VAL A 65 1.24 13.56 -12.06
C VAL A 65 1.60 12.26 -11.37
N GLU A 66 0.59 11.41 -11.14
CA GLU A 66 0.78 10.03 -10.71
C GLU A 66 0.57 9.09 -11.92
N THR A 67 1.54 8.23 -12.17
CA THR A 67 1.43 7.14 -13.15
C THR A 67 1.47 5.80 -12.45
N ASN A 68 0.39 5.05 -12.58
CA ASN A 68 0.19 3.75 -11.95
C ASN A 68 0.23 2.64 -12.99
N LYS A 69 0.96 1.57 -12.69
CA LYS A 69 1.05 0.37 -13.53
C LYS A 69 1.02 -0.88 -12.67
N MET A 70 0.24 -1.87 -13.07
CA MET A 70 0.29 -3.18 -12.46
C MET A 70 1.59 -3.90 -12.85
N LEU A 71 2.33 -4.36 -11.85
CA LEU A 71 3.38 -5.35 -11.99
C LEU A 71 2.75 -6.74 -11.94
N GLY A 72 2.42 -7.24 -13.14
CA GLY A 72 1.65 -8.48 -13.29
C GLY A 72 0.23 -8.30 -12.78
N LYS A 73 -0.18 -9.14 -11.82
CA LYS A 73 -1.52 -9.09 -11.20
C LYS A 73 -1.48 -8.89 -9.69
N MET A 74 -0.32 -8.60 -9.12
CA MET A 74 -0.10 -8.65 -7.66
C MET A 74 0.23 -7.31 -7.04
N TRP A 75 0.93 -6.44 -7.77
CA TRP A 75 1.42 -5.18 -7.23
C TRP A 75 1.04 -4.04 -8.16
N LEU A 76 0.59 -2.93 -7.59
CA LEU A 76 0.46 -1.66 -8.26
C LEU A 76 1.73 -0.85 -7.97
N MET A 77 2.43 -0.46 -9.03
CA MET A 77 3.63 0.37 -8.96
C MET A 77 3.27 1.79 -9.38
N SER A 78 3.58 2.76 -8.52
CA SER A 78 3.22 4.16 -8.74
C SER A 78 4.48 5.02 -8.89
N SER A 79 4.42 5.97 -9.82
CA SER A 79 5.41 7.02 -10.02
C SER A 79 4.73 8.36 -9.84
N PHE A 80 5.16 9.15 -8.87
CA PHE A 80 4.61 10.47 -8.60
C PHE A 80 5.67 11.52 -8.92
N GLU A 81 5.38 12.41 -9.86
CA GLU A 81 6.32 13.44 -10.33
C GLU A 81 5.65 14.81 -10.27
N GLY A 82 6.32 15.80 -9.69
CA GLY A 82 5.80 17.15 -9.65
C GLY A 82 6.62 18.08 -8.80
N GLU A 83 5.94 19.03 -8.17
CA GLU A 83 6.54 19.95 -7.21
C GLU A 83 5.86 19.83 -5.85
N ILE A 84 6.64 19.93 -4.78
CA ILE A 84 6.14 20.04 -3.41
C ILE A 84 6.86 21.22 -2.77
N ALA A 85 6.08 22.17 -2.23
CA ALA A 85 6.62 23.39 -1.61
C ALA A 85 7.61 24.19 -2.50
N GLY A 86 7.46 24.12 -3.83
CA GLY A 86 8.30 24.81 -4.80
C GLY A 86 9.60 24.09 -5.15
N GLU A 87 9.81 22.87 -4.65
CA GLU A 87 10.95 22.02 -5.00
C GLU A 87 10.49 20.84 -5.86
N THR A 88 11.34 20.41 -6.80
CA THR A 88 11.10 19.21 -7.61
C THR A 88 11.01 17.99 -6.71
N PHE A 89 9.95 17.22 -6.91
CA PHE A 89 9.65 16.04 -6.12
C PHE A 89 9.45 14.82 -7.01
N SER A 90 10.08 13.71 -6.64
CA SER A 90 9.86 12.41 -7.25
C SER A 90 9.64 11.36 -6.18
N GLY A 91 8.54 10.62 -6.29
CA GLY A 91 8.13 9.57 -5.36
C GLY A 91 7.81 8.26 -6.08
N ARG A 92 8.04 7.14 -5.40
CA ARG A 92 7.69 5.80 -5.88
C ARG A 92 6.95 5.03 -4.81
N SER A 93 5.88 4.34 -5.21
CA SER A 93 5.13 3.46 -4.33
C SER A 93 5.00 2.06 -4.91
N ALA A 94 4.87 1.09 -4.01
CA ALA A 94 4.36 -0.24 -4.31
C ALA A 94 3.18 -0.52 -3.38
N LEU A 95 2.03 -0.87 -3.94
CA LEU A 95 0.83 -1.28 -3.20
C LEU A 95 0.46 -2.71 -3.62
N GLY A 96 0.09 -3.54 -2.65
CA GLY A 96 -0.34 -4.92 -2.87
C GLY A 96 -1.29 -5.37 -1.77
N TYR A 97 -1.69 -6.65 -1.82
CA TYR A 97 -2.55 -7.25 -0.82
C TYR A 97 -1.96 -8.56 -0.29
N ASP A 98 -1.84 -8.67 1.03
CA ASP A 98 -1.38 -9.88 1.71
C ASP A 98 -2.61 -10.72 2.10
N PRO A 99 -2.88 -11.85 1.41
CA PRO A 99 -4.07 -12.67 1.66
C PRO A 99 -4.03 -13.43 3.00
N LEU A 100 -2.83 -13.62 3.58
CA LEU A 100 -2.68 -14.26 4.89
C LEU A 100 -3.00 -13.27 6.01
N LYS A 101 -2.49 -12.04 5.91
CA LYS A 101 -2.81 -10.95 6.85
C LYS A 101 -4.19 -10.37 6.63
N LYS A 102 -4.74 -10.53 5.42
CA LYS A 102 -5.95 -9.87 4.93
C LYS A 102 -5.84 -8.35 5.01
N LYS A 103 -4.70 -7.82 4.56
CA LYS A 103 -4.37 -6.40 4.60
C LYS A 103 -3.80 -5.94 3.28
N TYR A 104 -4.08 -4.71 2.91
CA TYR A 104 -3.26 -4.00 1.93
C TYR A 104 -1.91 -3.71 2.56
N VAL A 105 -0.85 -3.86 1.76
CA VAL A 105 0.54 -3.66 2.19
C VAL A 105 1.26 -2.84 1.15
N GLY A 106 2.26 -2.08 1.56
CA GLY A 106 3.03 -1.30 0.61
C GLY A 106 4.24 -0.59 1.19
N GLY A 107 4.88 0.18 0.34
CA GLY A 107 5.99 1.03 0.72
C GLY A 107 6.09 2.27 -0.17
N TRP A 108 6.78 3.28 0.35
CA TRP A 108 7.00 4.56 -0.30
C TRP A 108 8.44 5.03 -0.11
N VAL A 109 9.01 5.58 -1.17
CA VAL A 109 10.31 6.28 -1.16
C VAL A 109 10.21 7.55 -2.01
N ASP A 110 10.96 8.57 -1.67
CA ASP A 110 10.97 9.83 -2.41
C ASP A 110 12.32 10.56 -2.32
N THR A 111 12.42 11.70 -3.01
CA THR A 111 13.63 12.52 -3.08
C THR A 111 13.85 13.43 -1.87
N MET A 112 12.88 13.54 -0.95
CA MET A 112 12.94 14.44 0.21
C MET A 112 13.37 13.72 1.50
N SER A 113 13.45 12.39 1.48
CA SER A 113 13.86 11.58 2.61
C SER A 113 14.74 10.41 2.17
N PRO A 114 15.84 10.10 2.90
CA PRO A 114 16.60 8.88 2.67
C PRO A 114 15.92 7.63 3.29
N PHE A 115 14.82 7.82 4.02
CA PHE A 115 14.13 6.76 4.75
C PHE A 115 12.88 6.30 4.01
N MET A 116 12.75 4.99 3.87
CA MET A 116 11.54 4.35 3.33
C MET A 116 10.41 4.38 4.36
N MET A 117 9.18 4.57 3.88
CA MET A 117 7.97 4.35 4.66
C MET A 117 7.35 3.00 4.29
N SER A 118 7.00 2.22 5.31
CA SER A 118 6.20 1.00 5.16
C SER A 118 4.73 1.30 5.43
N MET A 119 3.82 0.59 4.78
CA MET A 119 2.38 0.86 4.87
C MET A 119 1.57 -0.43 5.02
N THR A 120 0.54 -0.40 5.86
CA THR A 120 -0.43 -1.50 6.00
C THR A 120 -1.84 -0.95 6.25
N GLY A 121 -2.87 -1.59 5.73
CA GLY A 121 -4.21 -1.03 5.81
C GLY A 121 -5.35 -1.92 5.35
N ASP A 122 -6.52 -1.31 5.33
CA ASP A 122 -7.80 -1.94 5.03
C ASP A 122 -8.62 -1.10 4.06
N TYR A 123 -9.40 -1.77 3.22
CA TYR A 123 -10.38 -1.14 2.34
C TYR A 123 -11.80 -1.40 2.87
N ASP A 124 -12.58 -0.33 3.02
CA ASP A 124 -14.00 -0.41 3.32
C ASP A 124 -14.80 -0.19 2.03
N ALA A 125 -15.44 -1.26 1.55
CA ALA A 125 -16.25 -1.24 0.34
C ALA A 125 -17.54 -0.43 0.48
N ASN A 126 -18.06 -0.19 1.69
CA ASN A 126 -19.28 0.61 1.87
C ASN A 126 -19.00 2.10 1.63
N THR A 127 -17.82 2.55 2.05
CA THR A 127 -17.39 3.95 1.96
C THR A 127 -16.40 4.18 0.82
N HIS A 128 -16.05 3.14 0.05
CA HIS A 128 -15.04 3.16 -0.99
C HIS A 128 -13.74 3.84 -0.51
N THR A 129 -13.28 3.44 0.67
CA THR A 129 -12.18 4.10 1.38
C THR A 129 -11.06 3.12 1.70
N LEU A 130 -9.85 3.38 1.21
CA LEU A 130 -8.63 2.70 1.62
C LEU A 130 -7.97 3.51 2.74
N THR A 131 -7.77 2.90 3.92
CA THR A 131 -7.04 3.52 5.03
C THR A 131 -5.74 2.76 5.28
N MET A 132 -4.60 3.42 5.08
CA MET A 132 -3.26 2.87 5.30
C MET A 132 -2.59 3.58 6.47
N MET A 133 -2.05 2.80 7.40
CA MET A 133 -1.13 3.29 8.42
C MET A 133 0.30 3.16 7.91
N GLY A 134 1.03 4.28 7.91
CA GLY A 134 2.43 4.35 7.52
C GLY A 134 3.36 4.45 8.72
N GLU A 135 4.48 3.73 8.66
CA GLU A 135 5.57 3.81 9.63
C GLU A 135 6.89 4.06 8.91
N GLY A 136 7.72 4.94 9.45
CA GLY A 136 9.01 5.31 8.88
C GLY A 136 9.82 6.19 9.84
N THR A 137 10.80 6.90 9.31
CA THR A 137 11.62 7.82 10.10
C THR A 137 11.33 9.26 9.70
N ASP A 138 11.08 10.12 10.68
CA ASP A 138 10.99 11.56 10.47
C ASP A 138 12.40 12.12 10.20
N CYS A 139 12.60 12.74 9.04
CA CYS A 139 13.92 13.24 8.62
C CYS A 139 14.45 14.41 9.46
N MET A 140 13.56 15.15 10.15
CA MET A 140 13.94 16.30 10.95
C MET A 140 14.39 15.91 12.36
N THR A 141 13.75 14.90 12.94
CA THR A 141 13.98 14.48 14.32
C THR A 141 14.76 13.17 14.44
N GLY A 142 14.85 12.39 13.35
CA GLY A 142 15.43 11.04 13.35
C GLY A 142 14.63 10.01 14.14
N LYS A 143 13.42 10.36 14.60
CA LYS A 143 12.54 9.48 15.39
C LYS A 143 11.58 8.73 14.48
N ASN A 144 10.95 7.69 15.04
CA ASN A 144 9.86 7.00 14.36
C ASN A 144 8.71 7.98 14.07
N MET A 145 8.19 7.92 12.85
CA MET A 145 7.05 8.68 12.38
C MET A 145 5.91 7.73 12.06
N GLN A 146 4.73 8.05 12.58
CA GLN A 146 3.48 7.45 12.13
C GLN A 146 2.72 8.43 11.25
N THR A 147 2.10 7.91 10.20
CA THR A 147 1.18 8.64 9.35
C THR A 147 -0.07 7.82 9.10
N LYS A 148 -1.20 8.50 8.90
CA LYS A 148 -2.44 7.88 8.45
C LYS A 148 -2.79 8.44 7.09
N MET A 149 -2.95 7.54 6.13
CA MET A 149 -3.30 7.86 4.76
C MET A 149 -4.70 7.34 4.47
N VAL A 150 -5.55 8.19 3.91
CA VAL A 150 -6.94 7.86 3.60
C VAL A 150 -7.22 8.22 2.15
N THR A 151 -7.44 7.22 1.32
CA THR A 151 -7.85 7.39 -0.08
C THR A 151 -9.34 7.09 -0.19
N ARG A 152 -10.10 8.05 -0.71
CA ARG A 152 -11.53 7.89 -1.02
C ARG A 152 -11.71 7.88 -2.53
N TYR A 153 -12.37 6.85 -3.02
CA TYR A 153 -12.66 6.68 -4.44
C TYR A 153 -14.01 7.30 -4.76
N GLU A 154 -14.04 8.19 -5.75
CA GLU A 154 -15.19 9.00 -6.14
C GLU A 154 -15.61 8.64 -7.58
N GLY A 155 -15.86 7.34 -7.80
CA GLY A 155 -16.06 6.77 -9.13
C GLY A 155 -14.76 6.29 -9.78
N GLU A 156 -14.75 6.15 -11.10
CA GLU A 156 -13.62 5.58 -11.84
C GLU A 156 -12.51 6.60 -12.15
N ASP A 157 -12.85 7.90 -12.19
CA ASP A 157 -11.96 8.95 -12.72
C ASP A 157 -11.59 10.01 -11.68
N ALA A 158 -12.01 9.85 -10.42
CA ALA A 158 -11.71 10.77 -9.34
C ALA A 158 -11.43 10.03 -8.03
N LYS A 159 -10.45 10.53 -7.28
CA LYS A 159 -10.16 10.09 -5.92
C LYS A 159 -9.53 11.22 -5.10
N THR A 160 -9.77 11.20 -3.79
CA THR A 160 -9.14 12.12 -2.84
C THR A 160 -8.25 11.34 -1.89
N PHE A 161 -6.98 11.73 -1.80
CA PHE A 161 -6.02 11.21 -0.83
C PHE A 161 -5.79 12.24 0.27
N GLU A 162 -5.78 11.81 1.53
CA GLU A 162 -5.41 12.64 2.67
C GLU A 162 -4.31 11.96 3.48
N MET A 163 -3.30 12.74 3.88
CA MET A 163 -2.28 12.29 4.83
C MET A 163 -2.44 13.05 6.15
N HIS A 164 -2.31 12.34 7.25
CA HIS A 164 -2.45 12.88 8.59
C HIS A 164 -1.28 12.48 9.49
N LYS A 165 -0.85 13.40 10.35
CA LYS A 165 0.12 13.14 11.42
C LYS A 165 -0.57 13.10 12.78
N PRO A 166 -0.03 12.34 13.75
CA PRO A 166 -0.52 12.38 15.12
C PRO A 166 -0.30 13.77 15.72
N VAL A 167 -1.21 14.19 16.60
CA VAL A 167 -1.01 15.39 17.43
C VAL A 167 -0.16 14.99 18.65
N GLU A 168 0.98 15.65 18.84
CA GLU A 168 1.90 15.33 19.93
C GLU A 168 1.22 15.50 21.30
N GLY A 169 1.36 14.51 22.17
CA GLY A 169 0.74 14.49 23.49
C GLY A 169 -0.76 14.16 23.53
N GLU A 170 -1.45 14.05 22.38
CA GLU A 170 -2.87 13.73 22.30
C GLU A 170 -3.11 12.39 21.59
N ALA A 171 -3.19 11.31 22.38
CA ALA A 171 -3.37 9.96 21.86
C ALA A 171 -4.64 9.83 20.99
N GLY A 172 -4.48 9.27 19.79
CA GLY A 172 -5.58 9.01 18.86
C GLY A 172 -6.07 10.24 18.08
N LYS A 173 -5.53 11.44 18.35
CA LYS A 173 -5.84 12.64 17.58
C LYS A 173 -4.90 12.78 16.39
N TRP A 174 -5.48 13.07 15.24
CA TRP A 174 -4.79 13.21 13.96
C TRP A 174 -5.12 14.57 13.36
N TRP A 175 -4.16 15.20 12.71
CA TRP A 175 -4.40 16.43 11.93
C TRP A 175 -3.91 16.25 10.51
N LYS A 176 -4.63 16.87 9.56
CA LYS A 176 -4.37 16.74 8.12
C LYS A 176 -3.16 17.57 7.72
N VAL A 177 -2.18 16.92 7.12
CA VAL A 177 -0.94 17.55 6.62
C VAL A 177 -0.92 17.65 5.11
N MET A 178 -1.69 16.82 4.42
CA MET A 178 -1.75 16.79 2.96
C MET A 178 -3.14 16.36 2.48
N GLU A 179 -3.57 16.95 1.38
CA GLU A 179 -4.69 16.52 0.57
C GLU A 179 -4.24 16.51 -0.89
N ILE A 180 -4.58 15.46 -1.62
CA ILE A 180 -4.37 15.38 -3.06
C ILE A 180 -5.69 15.01 -3.70
N LYS A 181 -6.16 15.86 -4.62
CA LYS A 181 -7.30 15.55 -5.48
C LYS A 181 -6.76 15.06 -6.80
N TYR A 182 -7.18 13.85 -7.16
CA TYR A 182 -6.78 13.22 -8.40
C TYR A 182 -7.91 13.24 -9.42
N THR A 183 -7.55 13.51 -10.68
CA THR A 183 -8.42 13.32 -11.82
C THR A 183 -7.71 12.45 -12.85
N ARG A 184 -8.38 11.41 -13.36
CA ARG A 184 -7.78 10.53 -14.36
C ARG A 184 -7.63 11.27 -15.70
N GLN A 185 -6.48 11.13 -16.33
CA GLN A 185 -6.28 11.58 -17.71
C GLN A 185 -7.04 10.68 -18.68
N LYS A 186 -7.70 11.29 -19.66
CA LYS A 186 -8.48 10.59 -20.70
C LYS A 186 -7.64 10.20 -21.90
#